data_AF-A0A1N7M7X4-F1
#
_entry.id   AF-A0A1N7M7X4-F1
#
_cell.length_a   1.000
_cell.length_b   1.000
_cell.length_c   1.000
_cell.angle_alpha   90.00
_cell.angle_beta   90.00
_cell.angle_gamma   90.00
#
_symmetry.space_group_name_H-M   'P 1'
#
loop_
_entity.id
_entity.type
_entity.pdbx_description
1 polymer ?
#
loop_
_entity_poly.entity_id
_entity_poly.type
_entity_poly.pdbx_seq_one_letter_code
_entity_poly.pdbx_strand_id
1 'polypeptide(L)' 'MKLLEVGNFGNSELNGLGILFLCLGLIIFAISILIAIIIGIMSATSSEKKYSFKVPLIGILIGILTFIAGGCICGFSL' A
#
# COMPACT_ATOMS: atom_id res chain seq x y z
N MET A 1 -4.20 7.18 22.69
CA MET A 1 -3.90 8.55 22.23
C MET A 1 -2.43 8.98 22.37
N LYS A 2 -1.48 8.08 22.71
CA LYS A 2 -0.04 8.42 22.87
C LYS A 2 0.84 8.05 21.66
N LEU A 3 0.32 7.28 20.71
CA LEU A 3 1.02 6.87 19.47
C LEU A 3 0.89 7.90 18.35
N LEU A 4 -0.12 8.78 18.40
CA LEU A 4 -0.36 9.82 17.39
C LEU A 4 0.53 11.04 17.60
N GLU A 5 0.95 11.36 18.84
CA GLU A 5 1.97 12.39 19.11
C GLU A 5 3.36 11.99 18.61
N VAL A 6 3.64 10.68 18.49
CA VAL A 6 4.89 10.16 17.90
C VAL A 6 4.88 10.31 16.38
N GLY A 7 3.72 10.50 15.75
CA GLY A 7 3.63 10.83 14.31
C GLY A 7 3.89 12.30 13.99
N ASN A 8 3.85 13.19 15.00
CA ASN A 8 4.09 14.62 14.83
C ASN A 8 5.59 14.97 14.86
N PHE A 9 6.47 14.07 14.41
CA PHE A 9 7.90 14.37 14.22
C PHE A 9 8.15 15.33 13.04
N GLY A 10 7.14 15.57 12.21
CA GLY A 10 7.23 16.50 11.10
C GLY A 10 6.80 17.90 11.48
N ASN A 11 7.77 18.77 11.77
CA ASN A 11 7.62 20.19 11.40
C ASN A 11 7.11 20.27 9.95
N SER A 12 6.36 21.32 9.60
CA SER A 12 5.60 21.51 8.36
C SER A 12 6.29 21.13 7.03
N GLU A 13 7.61 20.95 7.04
CA GLU A 13 8.48 20.53 5.95
C GLU A 13 8.41 19.03 5.61
N LEU A 14 8.14 18.16 6.60
CA LEU A 14 8.11 16.69 6.39
C LEU A 14 6.73 16.17 5.96
N ASN A 15 5.68 16.99 6.07
CA ASN A 15 4.32 16.62 5.69
C ASN A 15 4.19 16.35 4.17
N GLY A 16 4.96 17.07 3.34
CA GLY A 16 5.01 16.84 1.90
C GLY A 16 5.58 15.47 1.52
N LEU A 17 6.56 14.97 2.29
CA LEU A 17 7.12 13.62 2.12
C LEU A 17 6.09 12.54 2.50
N GLY A 18 5.36 12.73 3.60
CA GLY A 18 4.32 11.78 4.00
C GLY A 18 3.19 11.63 2.95
N ILE A 19 2.77 12.74 2.33
CA ILE A 19 1.76 12.72 1.25
C ILE A 19 2.26 11.94 0.03
N LEU A 20 3.53 12.09 -0.34
CA LEU A 20 4.14 11.32 -1.42
C LEU A 20 4.14 9.82 -1.11
N PHE A 21 4.48 9.44 0.12
CA PHE A 21 4.43 8.04 0.57
C PHE A 21 3.00 7.48 0.60
N LEU A 22 2.00 8.28 1.02
CA LEU A 22 0.58 7.90 0.98
C LEU A 22 0.12 7.65 -0.46
N CYS A 23 0.40 8.57 -1.37
CA CYS A 23 0.06 8.42 -2.80
C CYS A 23 0.76 7.22 -3.43
N LEU A 24 2.06 7.04 -3.18
CA LEU A 24 2.81 5.88 -3.69
C LEU A 24 2.26 4.55 -3.15
N GLY A 25 2.00 4.47 -1.84
CA GLY A 25 1.42 3.28 -1.21
C GLY A 25 0.05 2.92 -1.82
N LEU A 26 -0.79 3.93 -2.05
CA LEU A 26 -2.12 3.74 -2.65
C LEU A 26 -2.04 3.30 -4.12
N ILE A 27 -1.12 3.85 -4.90
CA ILE A 27 -0.87 3.44 -6.29
C ILE A 27 -0.38 1.97 -6.34
N ILE A 28 0.61 1.62 -5.51
CA ILE A 28 1.15 0.24 -5.46
C ILE A 28 0.06 -0.75 -5.05
N PHE A 29 -0.78 -0.37 -4.07
CA PHE A 29 -1.91 -1.18 -3.65
C PHE A 29 -2.94 -1.37 -4.78
N ALA A 30 -3.33 -0.30 -5.46
CA ALA A 30 -4.27 -0.36 -6.58
C ALA A 30 -3.76 -1.22 -7.75
N ILE A 31 -2.48 -1.05 -8.14
CA ILE A 31 -1.84 -1.86 -9.18
C ILE A 31 -1.79 -3.33 -8.76
N SER A 32 -1.45 -3.62 -7.51
CA SER A 32 -1.37 -4.99 -7.00
C SER A 32 -2.74 -5.70 -7.00
N ILE A 33 -3.81 -4.97 -6.68
CA ILE A 33 -5.19 -5.49 -6.81
C ILE A 33 -5.53 -5.77 -8.27
N LEU A 34 -5.18 -4.85 -9.19
CA LEU A 34 -5.44 -5.05 -10.62
C LEU A 34 -4.76 -6.33 -11.13
N ILE A 35 -3.49 -6.55 -10.74
CA ILE A 35 -2.75 -7.76 -11.09
C ILE A 35 -3.37 -9.00 -10.45
N ALA A 36 -3.82 -8.92 -9.19
CA ALA A 36 -4.50 -10.03 -8.52
C ALA A 36 -5.80 -10.42 -9.24
N ILE A 37 -6.58 -9.44 -9.70
CA ILE A 37 -7.82 -9.66 -10.47
C ILE A 37 -7.49 -10.32 -11.82
N ILE A 38 -6.49 -9.82 -12.54
CA ILE A 38 -6.06 -10.38 -13.82
C ILE A 38 -5.62 -11.85 -13.64
N ILE A 39 -4.79 -12.14 -12.64
CA ILE A 39 -4.37 -13.50 -12.31
C ILE A 39 -5.56 -14.36 -11.89
N GLY A 40 -6.50 -13.80 -11.13
CA GLY A 40 -7.77 -14.44 -10.76
C GLY A 40 -8.57 -14.90 -11.98
N ILE A 41 -8.76 -14.00 -12.94
CA ILE A 41 -9.49 -14.28 -14.18
C ILE A 41 -8.74 -15.35 -15.00
N MET A 42 -7.43 -15.19 -15.20
CA MET A 42 -6.61 -16.17 -15.96
C MET A 42 -6.58 -17.55 -15.29
N SER A 43 -6.50 -17.60 -13.95
CA SER A 43 -6.53 -18.84 -13.19
C SER A 43 -7.90 -19.53 -13.25
N ALA A 44 -8.98 -18.77 -13.40
CA ALA A 44 -10.33 -19.32 -13.59
C ALA A 44 -10.56 -19.81 -15.03
N THR A 45 -9.92 -19.19 -16.03
CA THR A 45 -10.07 -19.58 -17.45
C THR A 45 -9.10 -20.69 -17.88
N SER A 46 -7.96 -20.86 -17.20
CA SER A 46 -6.94 -21.85 -17.56
C SER A 46 -6.59 -22.71 -16.35
N SER A 47 -7.33 -23.81 -16.18
CA SER A 47 -7.16 -24.76 -15.05
C SER A 47 -5.81 -25.49 -15.04
N GLU A 48 -5.08 -25.48 -16.16
CA GLU A 48 -3.80 -26.19 -16.31
C GLU A 48 -2.59 -25.38 -15.80
N LYS A 49 -2.71 -24.05 -15.72
CA LYS A 49 -1.61 -23.19 -15.28
C LYS A 49 -1.81 -22.76 -13.84
N LYS A 50 -0.97 -23.29 -12.94
CA LYS A 50 -0.87 -22.80 -11.56
C LYS A 50 -0.24 -21.40 -11.55
N TYR A 51 -1.06 -20.37 -11.63
CA TYR A 51 -0.62 -19.00 -11.40
C TYR A 51 -0.40 -18.78 -9.89
N SER A 52 0.78 -18.29 -9.53
CA SER A 52 1.14 -18.02 -8.14
C SER A 52 0.65 -16.63 -7.73
N PHE A 53 -0.36 -16.57 -6.84
CA PHE A 53 -0.84 -15.32 -6.22
C PHE A 53 0.15 -14.70 -5.22
N LYS A 54 1.31 -15.33 -4.97
CA LYS A 54 2.29 -14.82 -4.00
C LYS A 54 2.80 -13.41 -4.35
N VAL A 55 3.01 -13.14 -5.64
CA VAL A 55 3.54 -11.86 -6.13
C VAL A 55 2.56 -10.71 -5.87
N PRO A 56 1.28 -10.77 -6.31
CA PRO A 56 0.32 -9.71 -5.99
C PRO A 56 0.04 -9.57 -4.49
N LEU A 57 0.07 -10.67 -3.71
CA LEU A 57 -0.04 -10.58 -2.24
C LEU A 57 1.10 -9.78 -1.60
N ILE A 58 2.34 -10.01 -2.04
CA ILE A 58 3.51 -9.26 -1.58
C ILE A 58 3.34 -7.77 -1.91
N GLY A 59 2.84 -7.45 -3.11
CA GLY A 59 2.59 -6.08 -3.54
C GLY A 59 1.52 -5.37 -2.69
N ILE A 60 0.44 -6.08 -2.36
CA ILE A 60 -0.61 -5.58 -1.45
C ILE A 60 -0.02 -5.30 -0.06
N LEU A 61 0.78 -6.23 0.49
CA LEU A 61 1.39 -6.08 1.81
C LEU A 61 2.34 -4.87 1.85
N ILE A 62 3.19 -4.71 0.84
CA ILE A 62 4.12 -3.58 0.72
C ILE A 62 3.34 -2.26 0.57
N GLY A 63 2.29 -2.25 -0.27
CA GLY A 63 1.43 -1.08 -0.46
C GLY A 63 0.80 -0.61 0.86
N ILE A 64 0.23 -1.53 1.65
CA ILE A 64 -0.35 -1.23 2.96
C ILE A 64 0.72 -0.73 3.94
N LEU A 65 1.89 -1.36 4.00
CA LEU A 65 2.98 -0.93 4.89
C LEU A 65 3.43 0.49 4.56
N THR A 66 3.59 0.78 3.26
CA THR A 66 4.03 2.09 2.75
C THR A 66 2.98 3.15 3.01
N PHE A 67 1.70 2.80 2.86
CA PHE A 67 0.57 3.69 3.15
C PHE A 67 0.47 4.02 4.65
N ILE A 68 0.59 3.01 5.53
CA ILE A 68 0.58 3.22 6.98
C ILE A 68 1.80 4.05 7.40
N ALA A 69 2.99 3.76 6.85
CA ALA A 69 4.19 4.56 7.11
C ALA A 69 4.01 6.02 6.68
N GLY A 70 3.47 6.27 5.48
CA GLY A 70 3.15 7.61 5.00
C GLY A 70 2.15 8.34 5.89
N GLY A 71 1.10 7.66 6.33
CA GLY A 71 0.11 8.23 7.23
C GLY A 71 0.61 8.44 8.66
N CYS A 72 1.55 7.62 9.14
CA CYS A 72 2.27 7.89 10.39
C CYS A 72 3.18 9.12 10.28
N ILE A 73 3.82 9.36 9.13
CA ILE A 73 4.68 10.53 8.88
C ILE A 73 3.85 11.81 8.70
N CYS A 74 2.71 11.73 8.00
CA CYS A 74 1.75 12.83 7.91
C CYS A 74 1.02 13.11 9.23
N GLY A 75 1.24 12.28 10.26
CA GLY A 75 0.55 12.33 11.53
C GLY A 75 -0.95 12.27 11.32
N PHE A 76 -1.52 11.08 11.02
CA PHE A 76 -2.96 10.83 10.88
C PHE A 76 -3.82 11.74 11.79
N SER A 77 -4.21 12.88 11.24
CA SER A 77 -5.34 13.70 11.64
C SER A 77 -6.37 13.51 10.54
N LEU A 78 -6.91 12.29 10.47
CA LEU A 78 -8.12 12.01 9.71
C LEU A 78 -9.32 12.27 10.62
#